data_AF-A0ABD3ZU78-F1
#
_entry.id   AF-A0ABD3ZU78-F1
#
_cell.length_a   1.000
_cell.length_b   1.000
_cell.length_c   1.000
_cell.angle_alpha   90.00
_cell.angle_beta   90.00
_cell.angle_gamma   90.00
#
_symmetry.space_group_name_H-M   'P 1'
#
loop_
_entity.id
_entity.type
_entity.pdbx_description
1 polymer ?
#
loop_
_entity_poly.entity_id
_entity_poly.type
_entity_poly.pdbx_seq_one_letter_code
_entity_poly.pdbx_strand_id
1 'polypeptide(L)'
;MTEVYYPNSDNNSADRWPEALDVSQHIHNAMVEGDFQAYVWWYIRRSYGPMKEDGTISKRGYNMAHFSKFVRPGYVRVDATKNPNANVYVSAYKGDNKVVIVAINKSNTGVNQNFLLQNGSASNVSRWITSSSSNLQPGTNLTVSGNHFWAHLPAQSVTTFVVNR
;
A
#
# COMPACT_ATOMS: atom_id res chain seq x y z
N MET A 1 -15.42 -2.47 -7.48
CA MET A 1 -15.53 -3.70 -6.68
C MET A 1 -16.26 -3.33 -5.38
N THR A 2 -17.49 -3.80 -5.21
CA THR A 2 -18.43 -3.31 -4.17
C THR A 2 -18.52 -4.19 -2.93
N GLU A 3 -17.93 -5.39 -2.94
CA GLU A 3 -17.93 -6.30 -1.80
C GLU A 3 -16.84 -7.35 -1.95
N VAL A 4 -16.04 -7.54 -0.90
CA VAL A 4 -15.14 -8.70 -0.75
C VAL A 4 -14.64 -8.83 0.69
N TYR A 5 -14.24 -10.04 1.08
CA TYR A 5 -13.21 -10.28 2.10
C TYR A 5 -12.13 -11.18 1.49
N TYR A 6 -10.87 -10.98 1.87
CA TYR A 6 -9.73 -11.70 1.28
C TYR A 6 -8.57 -11.83 2.29
N PRO A 7 -7.85 -12.97 2.37
CA PRO A 7 -8.01 -14.19 1.57
C PRO A 7 -9.04 -15.19 2.12
N ASN A 8 -9.52 -14.99 3.35
CA ASN A 8 -10.46 -15.88 4.03
C ASN A 8 -11.30 -15.10 5.07
N SER A 9 -12.29 -15.78 5.64
CA SER A 9 -13.13 -15.28 6.75
C SER A 9 -12.91 -16.07 8.05
N ASP A 10 -11.70 -16.58 8.26
CA ASP A 10 -11.36 -17.40 9.42
C ASP A 10 -11.52 -16.62 10.73
N ASN A 11 -11.92 -17.31 11.80
CA ASN A 11 -12.03 -16.70 13.12
C ASN A 11 -10.68 -16.13 13.60
N ASN A 12 -10.71 -14.93 14.16
CA ASN A 12 -9.55 -14.22 14.73
C ASN A 12 -8.33 -14.14 13.79
N SER A 13 -8.56 -13.97 12.49
CA SER A 13 -7.52 -13.97 11.45
C SER A 13 -6.99 -12.59 11.08
N ALA A 14 -7.66 -11.50 11.50
CA ALA A 14 -7.39 -10.16 10.99
C ALA A 14 -5.96 -9.62 11.26
N ASP A 15 -5.26 -10.17 12.26
CA ASP A 15 -3.89 -9.79 12.65
C ASP A 15 -2.82 -10.80 12.20
N ARG A 16 -3.18 -11.85 11.45
CA ARG A 16 -2.20 -12.82 10.93
C ARG A 16 -1.22 -12.14 9.97
N TRP A 17 0.08 -12.35 10.21
CA TRP A 17 1.16 -11.88 9.33
C TRP A 17 2.03 -13.07 8.90
N PRO A 18 2.42 -13.19 7.62
CA PRO A 18 2.23 -12.24 6.52
C PRO A 18 0.88 -12.33 5.79
N GLU A 19 -0.07 -13.16 6.23
CA GLU A 19 -1.38 -13.37 5.57
C GLU A 19 -2.10 -12.04 5.24
N ALA A 20 -2.11 -11.07 6.16
CA ALA A 20 -2.76 -9.78 5.92
C ALA A 20 -2.19 -8.98 4.74
N LEU A 21 -0.96 -9.26 4.29
CA LEU A 21 -0.35 -8.62 3.12
C LEU A 21 -1.08 -8.99 1.82
N ASP A 22 -1.84 -10.09 1.82
CA ASP A 22 -2.72 -10.47 0.72
C ASP A 22 -3.81 -9.43 0.46
N VAL A 23 -4.24 -8.68 1.49
CA VAL A 23 -5.22 -7.60 1.34
C VAL A 23 -4.68 -6.46 0.49
N SER A 24 -3.44 -6.01 0.75
CA SER A 24 -2.86 -4.93 -0.05
C SER A 24 -2.56 -5.38 -1.47
N GLN A 25 -2.11 -6.63 -1.67
CA GLN A 25 -1.95 -7.20 -3.01
C GLN A 25 -3.29 -7.30 -3.76
N HIS A 26 -4.36 -7.71 -3.09
CA HIS A 26 -5.69 -7.80 -3.70
C HIS A 26 -6.23 -6.43 -4.11
N ILE A 27 -6.00 -5.39 -3.29
CA ILE A 27 -6.30 -4.00 -3.67
C ILE A 27 -5.44 -3.57 -4.85
N HIS A 28 -4.13 -3.84 -4.84
CA HIS A 28 -3.24 -3.54 -5.97
C HIS A 28 -3.77 -4.17 -7.27
N ASN A 29 -4.11 -5.47 -7.27
CA ASN A 29 -4.66 -6.15 -8.43
C ASN A 29 -5.97 -5.52 -8.89
N ALA A 30 -6.87 -5.19 -7.96
CA ALA A 30 -8.12 -4.51 -8.30
C ALA A 30 -7.88 -3.16 -8.99
N MET A 31 -6.91 -2.38 -8.51
CA MET A 31 -6.59 -1.06 -9.04
C MET A 31 -5.85 -1.12 -10.38
N VAL A 32 -4.92 -2.07 -10.54
CA VAL A 32 -3.97 -2.11 -11.67
C VAL A 32 -4.41 -3.05 -12.79
N GLU A 33 -4.96 -4.21 -12.46
CA GLU A 33 -5.41 -5.20 -13.47
C GLU A 33 -6.90 -5.04 -13.79
N GLY A 34 -7.70 -4.66 -12.79
CA GLY A 34 -9.16 -4.53 -12.94
C GLY A 34 -9.66 -3.12 -13.23
N ASP A 35 -8.78 -2.11 -13.21
CA ASP A 35 -9.13 -0.69 -13.34
C ASP A 35 -10.30 -0.23 -12.45
N PHE A 36 -10.46 -0.88 -11.28
CA PHE A 36 -11.54 -0.54 -10.37
C PHE A 36 -11.34 0.85 -9.77
N GLN A 37 -12.41 1.65 -9.78
CA GLN A 37 -12.42 3.00 -9.20
C GLN A 37 -12.81 3.00 -7.70
N ALA A 38 -13.28 1.87 -7.19
CA ALA A 38 -13.66 1.68 -5.81
C ALA A 38 -13.38 0.23 -5.37
N TYR A 39 -12.95 0.09 -4.12
CA TYR A 39 -12.75 -1.18 -3.43
C TYR A 39 -13.46 -1.12 -2.08
N VAL A 40 -14.49 -1.94 -1.91
CA VAL A 40 -15.32 -1.95 -0.70
C VAL A 40 -15.23 -3.32 -0.05
N TRP A 41 -14.75 -3.35 1.19
CA TRP A 41 -14.72 -4.57 2.00
C TRP A 41 -16.13 -4.93 2.46
N TRP A 42 -16.32 -6.19 2.88
CA TRP A 42 -17.55 -6.68 3.49
C TRP A 42 -17.79 -6.05 4.88
N TYR A 43 -17.98 -6.84 5.95
CA TYR A 43 -18.16 -6.27 7.28
C TYR A 43 -16.93 -5.49 7.76
N ILE A 44 -17.13 -4.20 8.07
CA ILE A 44 -16.08 -3.30 8.58
C ILE A 44 -15.56 -3.81 9.93
N ARG A 45 -16.46 -4.02 10.90
CA ARG A 45 -16.13 -4.56 12.21
C ARG A 45 -16.39 -6.05 12.27
N ARG A 46 -15.32 -6.84 12.26
CA ARG A 46 -15.37 -8.31 12.32
C ARG A 46 -14.00 -8.88 12.70
N SER A 47 -13.95 -10.05 13.33
CA SER A 47 -12.69 -10.74 13.72
C SER A 47 -11.73 -11.07 12.56
N TYR A 48 -12.19 -10.98 11.31
CA TYR A 48 -11.41 -11.14 10.08
C TYR A 48 -11.34 -9.85 9.23
N GLY A 49 -11.97 -8.77 9.68
CA GLY A 49 -12.17 -7.53 8.94
C GLY A 49 -11.09 -6.48 9.21
N PRO A 50 -11.24 -5.27 8.63
CA PRO A 50 -10.32 -4.16 8.84
C PRO A 50 -10.37 -3.56 10.25
N MET A 51 -11.49 -3.70 10.95
CA MET A 51 -11.65 -3.30 12.35
C MET A 51 -12.01 -4.54 13.18
N LYS A 52 -11.27 -4.77 14.27
CA LYS A 52 -11.54 -5.87 15.19
C LYS A 52 -12.75 -5.55 16.06
N GLU A 53 -13.27 -6.56 16.76
CA GLU A 53 -14.44 -6.37 17.65
C GLU A 53 -14.15 -5.40 18.81
N ASP A 54 -12.88 -5.26 19.21
CA ASP A 54 -12.43 -4.27 20.21
C ASP A 54 -12.35 -2.82 19.67
N GLY A 55 -12.71 -2.60 18.40
CA GLY A 55 -12.71 -1.29 17.75
C GLY A 55 -11.34 -0.84 17.22
N THR A 56 -10.28 -1.61 17.45
CA THR A 56 -8.95 -1.28 16.93
C THR A 56 -8.77 -1.73 15.48
N ILE A 57 -7.85 -1.08 14.76
CA ILE A 57 -7.51 -1.43 13.38
C ILE A 57 -6.67 -2.71 13.36
N SER A 58 -7.04 -3.68 12.53
CA SER A 58 -6.32 -4.93 12.35
C SER A 58 -5.15 -4.80 11.37
N LYS A 59 -4.28 -5.81 11.24
CA LYS A 59 -3.28 -5.87 10.16
C LYS A 59 -3.90 -5.82 8.76
N ARG A 60 -5.04 -6.49 8.55
CA ARG A 60 -5.83 -6.35 7.30
C ARG A 60 -6.31 -4.91 7.11
N GLY A 61 -6.75 -4.26 8.18
CA GLY A 61 -7.14 -2.85 8.18
C GLY A 61 -5.98 -1.91 7.82
N TYR A 62 -4.79 -2.12 8.37
CA TYR A 62 -3.61 -1.34 8.00
C TYR A 62 -3.23 -1.53 6.53
N ASN A 63 -3.34 -2.74 5.98
CA ASN A 63 -3.16 -2.98 4.55
C ASN A 63 -4.16 -2.18 3.68
N MET A 64 -5.43 -2.08 4.08
CA MET A 64 -6.41 -1.19 3.43
C MET A 64 -6.08 0.29 3.64
N ALA A 65 -5.54 0.66 4.79
CA ALA A 65 -5.22 2.03 5.17
C ALA A 65 -4.08 2.64 4.32
N HIS A 66 -3.16 1.81 3.82
CA HIS A 66 -2.11 2.22 2.88
C HIS A 66 -2.65 2.81 1.57
N PHE A 67 -3.88 2.48 1.20
CA PHE A 67 -4.59 3.10 0.08
C PHE A 67 -5.54 4.19 0.58
N SER A 68 -6.51 3.82 1.43
CA SER A 68 -7.63 4.71 1.79
C SER A 68 -7.22 6.01 2.50
N LYS A 69 -6.11 6.03 3.25
CA LYS A 69 -5.65 7.26 3.91
C LYS A 69 -4.92 8.22 2.97
N PHE A 70 -4.36 7.72 1.87
CA PHE A 70 -3.43 8.49 1.03
C PHE A 70 -3.96 8.75 -0.37
N VAL A 71 -4.69 7.80 -0.96
CA VAL A 71 -5.35 7.92 -2.27
C VAL A 71 -6.78 8.38 -2.04
N ARG A 72 -7.00 9.70 -2.10
CA ARG A 72 -8.29 10.32 -1.76
C ARG A 72 -9.24 10.34 -2.96
N PRO A 73 -10.57 10.45 -2.75
CA PRO A 73 -11.51 10.65 -3.85
C PRO A 73 -11.07 11.79 -4.77
N GLY A 74 -11.12 11.56 -6.08
CA GLY A 74 -10.63 12.48 -7.11
C GLY A 74 -9.17 12.29 -7.53
N TYR A 75 -8.39 11.47 -6.80
CA TYR A 75 -7.07 11.05 -7.27
C TYR A 75 -7.21 10.15 -8.50
N VAL A 76 -6.25 10.26 -9.42
CA VAL A 76 -6.22 9.49 -10.67
C VAL A 76 -5.07 8.49 -10.61
N ARG A 77 -5.33 7.21 -10.87
CA ARG A 77 -4.28 6.21 -11.04
C ARG A 77 -3.44 6.58 -12.27
N VAL A 78 -2.12 6.49 -12.14
CA VAL A 78 -1.19 6.72 -13.26
C VAL A 78 -0.47 5.43 -13.60
N ASP A 79 0.13 5.40 -14.78
CA ASP A 79 0.97 4.29 -15.19
C ASP A 79 2.23 4.19 -14.31
N ALA A 80 2.62 2.95 -14.01
CA ALA A 80 3.80 2.60 -13.23
C ALA A 80 4.18 1.14 -13.50
N THR A 81 5.47 0.81 -13.41
CA THR A 81 5.92 -0.59 -13.49
C THR A 81 5.30 -1.41 -12.37
N LYS A 82 4.27 -2.20 -12.70
CA LYS A 82 3.43 -2.89 -11.71
C LYS A 82 4.14 -3.97 -10.90
N ASN A 83 5.13 -4.64 -11.50
CA ASN A 83 5.90 -5.72 -10.88
C ASN A 83 7.38 -5.60 -11.28
N PRO A 84 8.16 -4.69 -10.65
CA PRO A 84 9.53 -4.41 -11.04
C PRO A 84 10.53 -5.49 -10.63
N ASN A 85 10.18 -6.33 -9.64
CA ASN A 85 11.00 -7.40 -9.10
C ASN A 85 10.09 -8.51 -8.57
N ALA A 86 10.56 -9.76 -8.55
CA ALA A 86 9.79 -10.88 -8.01
C ALA A 86 9.24 -10.57 -6.60
N ASN A 87 7.93 -10.74 -6.41
CA ASN A 87 7.19 -10.44 -5.17
C ASN A 87 7.10 -8.96 -4.78
N VAL A 88 7.46 -8.03 -5.66
CA VAL A 88 7.29 -6.59 -5.45
C VAL A 88 6.18 -6.07 -6.35
N TYR A 89 5.15 -5.47 -5.76
CA TYR A 89 4.00 -4.92 -6.48
C TYR A 89 3.92 -3.41 -6.25
N VAL A 90 3.72 -2.63 -7.31
CA VAL A 90 3.74 -1.16 -7.25
C VAL A 90 2.55 -0.56 -7.98
N SER A 91 1.84 0.35 -7.31
CA SER A 91 0.79 1.17 -7.92
C SER A 91 1.03 2.65 -7.59
N ALA A 92 0.64 3.54 -8.50
CA ALA A 92 0.85 4.97 -8.35
C ALA A 92 -0.41 5.78 -8.69
N TYR A 93 -0.57 6.89 -7.99
CA TYR A 93 -1.74 7.77 -8.06
C TYR A 93 -1.29 9.23 -7.99
N LYS A 94 -2.00 10.14 -8.65
CA LYS A 94 -1.76 11.59 -8.57
C LYS A 94 -3.03 12.34 -8.18
N GLY A 95 -2.87 13.39 -7.39
CA GLY A 95 -3.95 14.28 -6.98
C GLY A 95 -3.46 15.27 -5.94
N ASP A 96 -4.12 16.43 -5.83
CA ASP A 96 -3.83 17.44 -4.79
C ASP A 96 -2.32 17.80 -4.69
N ASN A 97 -1.70 18.04 -5.85
CA ASN A 97 -0.25 18.31 -6.00
C ASN A 97 0.67 17.26 -5.34
N LYS A 98 0.19 16.02 -5.23
CA LYS A 98 0.93 14.89 -4.67
C LYS A 98 0.96 13.73 -5.66
N VAL A 99 2.02 12.93 -5.56
CA VAL A 99 2.07 11.58 -6.11
C VAL A 99 2.13 10.60 -4.94
N VAL A 100 1.26 9.61 -4.96
CA VAL A 100 1.20 8.54 -3.97
C VAL A 100 1.62 7.25 -4.64
N ILE A 101 2.60 6.57 -4.06
CA ILE A 101 3.08 5.27 -4.54
C ILE A 101 2.84 4.27 -3.43
N VAL A 102 2.14 3.17 -3.71
CA VAL A 102 2.01 2.04 -2.79
C VAL A 102 2.84 0.89 -3.33
N ALA A 103 3.86 0.49 -2.56
CA ALA A 103 4.76 -0.60 -2.88
C ALA A 103 4.64 -1.73 -1.85
N ILE A 104 4.46 -2.96 -2.32
CA ILE A 104 4.24 -4.14 -1.50
C ILE A 104 5.38 -5.10 -1.80
N ASN A 105 6.17 -5.46 -0.79
CA ASN A 105 7.18 -6.50 -0.89
C ASN A 105 6.69 -7.75 -0.13
N LYS A 106 6.30 -8.79 -0.88
CA LYS A 106 5.86 -10.08 -0.31
C LYS A 106 6.99 -11.08 -0.12
N SER A 107 8.22 -10.74 -0.50
CA SER A 107 9.35 -11.64 -0.32
C SER A 107 9.77 -11.74 1.15
N ASN A 108 10.55 -12.76 1.47
CA ASN A 108 11.14 -12.95 2.81
C ASN A 108 12.42 -12.12 3.00
N THR A 109 12.78 -11.26 2.05
CA THR A 109 14.01 -10.45 2.07
C THR A 109 13.71 -8.98 1.84
N GLY A 110 14.47 -8.09 2.49
CA GLY A 110 14.39 -6.68 2.17
C GLY A 110 14.98 -6.39 0.79
N VAL A 111 14.36 -5.51 0.01
CA VAL A 111 14.85 -5.11 -1.31
C VAL A 111 15.08 -3.61 -1.39
N ASN A 112 16.13 -3.18 -2.09
CA ASN A 112 16.34 -1.78 -2.42
C ASN A 112 15.72 -1.51 -3.80
N GLN A 113 14.67 -0.71 -3.83
CA GLN A 113 13.93 -0.37 -5.04
C GLN A 113 14.23 1.07 -5.45
N ASN A 114 14.60 1.27 -6.71
CA ASN A 114 14.68 2.59 -7.31
C ASN A 114 13.31 2.97 -7.89
N PHE A 115 12.88 4.20 -7.64
CA PHE A 115 11.65 4.78 -8.19
C PHE A 115 12.01 5.99 -9.06
N LEU A 116 11.82 5.87 -10.37
CA LEU A 116 12.01 6.94 -11.33
C LEU A 116 10.68 7.68 -11.55
N LEU A 117 10.69 8.99 -11.35
CA LEU A 117 9.56 9.88 -11.60
C LEU A 117 9.69 10.47 -13.02
N GLN A 118 8.73 10.16 -13.88
CA GLN A 118 8.65 10.74 -15.23
C GLN A 118 7.64 11.89 -15.27
N ASN A 119 7.91 12.91 -16.09
CA ASN A 119 7.00 14.04 -16.31
C ASN A 119 6.60 14.79 -15.02
N GLY A 120 7.55 14.93 -14.09
CA GLY A 120 7.38 15.70 -12.87
C GLY A 120 8.66 15.92 -12.09
N SER A 121 8.66 16.97 -11.28
CA SER A 121 9.69 17.27 -10.30
C SER A 121 9.14 17.06 -8.90
N ALA A 122 10.01 16.65 -7.98
CA ALA A 122 9.75 16.58 -6.56
C ALA A 122 11.09 16.71 -5.82
N SER A 123 11.06 17.13 -4.57
CA SER A 123 12.26 17.25 -3.73
C SER A 123 12.29 16.27 -2.57
N ASN A 124 11.13 15.97 -1.98
CA ASN A 124 11.02 15.18 -0.76
C ASN A 124 9.92 14.11 -0.88
N VAL A 125 10.21 12.94 -0.31
CA VAL A 125 9.30 11.81 -0.20
C VAL A 125 9.15 11.41 1.27
N SER A 126 7.92 11.49 1.77
CA SER A 126 7.55 10.89 3.05
C SER A 126 7.06 9.46 2.85
N ARG A 127 7.21 8.60 3.86
CA ARG A 127 6.78 7.20 3.78
C ARG A 127 6.20 6.67 5.07
N TRP A 128 5.26 5.74 4.95
CA TRP A 128 4.67 4.98 6.04
C TRP A 128 4.74 3.49 5.73
N ILE A 129 5.06 2.68 6.73
CA ILE A 129 5.36 1.25 6.56
C ILE A 129 4.51 0.42 7.51
N THR A 130 3.92 -0.66 7.01
CA THR A 130 3.36 -1.75 7.81
C THR A 130 4.15 -3.02 7.55
N SER A 131 4.58 -3.69 8.61
CA SER A 131 5.29 -4.98 8.60
C SER A 131 4.68 -5.91 9.65
N SER A 132 5.36 -7.00 10.02
CA SER A 132 4.96 -7.84 11.15
C SER A 132 4.91 -7.04 12.46
N SER A 133 5.87 -6.15 12.69
CA SER A 133 6.06 -5.43 13.96
C SER A 133 5.65 -3.96 13.93
N SER A 134 5.28 -3.40 12.78
CA SER A 134 4.87 -2.00 12.66
C SER A 134 3.53 -1.84 11.94
N ASN A 135 2.84 -0.73 12.23
CA ASN A 135 1.54 -0.39 11.68
C ASN A 135 1.53 1.07 11.23
N LEU A 136 1.53 1.33 9.91
CA LEU A 136 1.65 2.67 9.33
C LEU A 136 2.70 3.54 10.05
N GLN A 137 3.84 2.95 10.39
CA GLN A 137 4.90 3.66 11.09
C GLN A 137 5.59 4.60 10.10
N PRO A 138 5.77 5.89 10.44
CA PRO A 138 6.52 6.80 9.59
C PRO A 138 7.96 6.34 9.48
N GLY A 139 8.48 6.28 8.25
CA GLY A 139 9.89 6.06 7.99
C GLY A 139 10.65 7.37 7.87
N THR A 140 11.96 7.28 7.68
CA THR A 140 12.79 8.45 7.35
C THR A 140 12.35 9.05 6.01
N ASN A 141 12.35 10.38 5.93
CA ASN A 141 12.16 11.10 4.67
C ASN A 141 13.29 10.76 3.69
N LEU A 142 12.97 10.79 2.39
CA LEU A 142 13.91 10.52 1.31
C LEU A 142 13.99 11.74 0.39
N THR A 143 15.18 11.97 -0.15
CA THR A 143 15.42 13.05 -1.11
C THR A 143 15.32 12.51 -2.53
N VAL A 144 14.71 13.28 -3.43
CA VAL A 144 14.72 13.00 -4.87
C VAL A 144 15.91 13.69 -5.50
N SER A 145 16.73 12.94 -6.25
CA SER A 145 17.86 13.46 -7.02
C SER A 145 17.76 12.92 -8.44
N GLY A 146 17.97 13.78 -9.45
CA GLY A 146 17.88 13.35 -10.86
C GLY A 146 16.54 12.70 -11.22
N ASN A 147 15.43 13.20 -10.65
CA ASN A 147 14.07 12.66 -10.81
C ASN A 147 13.86 11.22 -10.33
N HIS A 148 14.75 10.67 -9.49
CA HIS A 148 14.54 9.37 -8.89
C HIS A 148 14.88 9.37 -7.39
N PHE A 149 14.42 8.34 -6.68
CA PHE A 149 14.81 8.10 -5.31
C PHE A 149 14.91 6.60 -5.04
N TRP A 150 15.85 6.23 -4.17
CA TRP A 150 15.99 4.85 -3.69
C TRP A 150 15.25 4.69 -2.36
N ALA A 151 14.56 3.56 -2.20
CA ALA A 151 13.95 3.19 -0.94
C ALA A 151 14.18 1.71 -0.64
N HIS A 152 14.53 1.43 0.62
CA HIS A 152 14.49 0.07 1.15
C HIS A 152 13.04 -0.32 1.46
N LEU A 153 12.58 -1.43 0.88
CA LEU A 153 11.31 -2.10 1.16
C LEU A 153 11.60 -3.33 2.03
N PRO A 154 11.26 -3.32 3.34
CA PRO A 154 11.49 -4.46 4.22
C PRO A 154 10.82 -5.75 3.71
N ALA A 155 11.33 -6.90 4.15
CA ALA A 155 10.68 -8.19 3.91
C ALA A 155 9.23 -8.16 4.39
N GLN A 156 8.32 -8.80 3.64
CA GLN A 156 6.90 -8.93 3.98
C GLN A 156 6.30 -7.62 4.51
N SER A 157 6.31 -6.57 3.69
CA SER A 157 5.86 -5.23 4.08
C SER A 157 5.08 -4.53 2.98
N VAL A 158 4.27 -3.56 3.38
CA VAL A 158 3.67 -2.58 2.48
C VAL A 158 4.12 -1.18 2.90
N THR A 159 4.51 -0.38 1.92
CA THR A 159 4.98 0.99 2.11
C THR A 159 4.18 1.93 1.22
N THR A 160 3.65 3.01 1.79
CA THR A 160 3.07 4.11 1.02
C THR A 160 4.03 5.29 1.06
N PHE A 161 4.41 5.77 -0.11
CA PHE A 161 5.18 6.99 -0.31
C PHE A 161 4.24 8.12 -0.71
N VAL A 162 4.48 9.31 -0.15
CA VAL A 162 3.83 10.55 -0.55
C VAL A 162 4.91 11.51 -1.00
N VAL A 163 4.88 11.82 -2.29
CA VAL A 163 5.80 12.72 -2.98
C VAL A 163 5.10 14.05 -3.18
N ASN A 164 5.64 15.13 -2.63
CA ASN A 164 5.11 16.48 -2.85
C ASN A 164 5.69 17.03 -4.16
N ARG A 165 4.82 17.52 -5.04
CA ARG A 165 5.20 18.17 -6.31
C ARG A 165 5.19 19.69 -6.19
#